data_AF-A0A2H9MFH0-F1
#
_entry.id   AF-A0A2H9MFH0-F1
#
_cell.length_a   1.000
_cell.length_b   1.000
_cell.length_c   1.000
_cell.angle_alpha   90.00
_cell.angle_beta   90.00
_cell.angle_gamma   90.00
#
_symmetry.space_group_name_H-M   'P 1'
#
loop_
_entity.id
_entity.type
_entity.pdbx_description
1 polymer ?
#
loop_
_entity_poly.entity_id
_entity_poly.type
_entity_poly.pdbx_seq_one_letter_code
_entity_poly.pdbx_strand_id
1 'polypeptide(L)' 'PETDMEKLKNDIRNAIPEGVKLRGLSEKYIAFGLKAVDVTVTMPDSEGGSEKVESALSKIPNVGSVEVTGTGLL' A
#
# COMPACT_ATOMS: atom_id res chain seq x y z
N PRO A 1 12.47 13.62 -11.26
CA PRO A 1 11.94 12.25 -11.37
C PRO A 1 10.42 12.26 -11.14
N GLU A 2 9.66 12.22 -12.22
CA GLU A 2 8.22 11.99 -12.14
C GLU A 2 8.02 10.57 -11.60
N THR A 3 7.49 10.44 -10.38
CA THR A 3 7.19 9.12 -9.81
C THR A 3 6.15 8.46 -10.70
N ASP A 4 6.59 7.42 -11.42
CA ASP A 4 5.74 6.67 -12.32
C ASP A 4 4.67 5.93 -11.50
N MET A 5 3.48 6.52 -11.49
CA MET A 5 2.41 6.06 -10.61
C MET A 5 1.98 4.66 -11.00
N GLU A 6 1.90 4.36 -12.30
CA GLU A 6 1.56 3.02 -12.77
C GLU A 6 2.54 1.97 -12.29
N LYS A 7 3.84 2.28 -12.36
CA LYS A 7 4.89 1.40 -11.84
C LYS A 7 4.72 1.16 -10.33
N LEU A 8 4.50 2.21 -9.55
CA LEU A 8 4.26 2.10 -8.11
C LEU A 8 3.03 1.22 -7.80
N LYS A 9 1.92 1.39 -8.52
CA LYS A 9 0.73 0.54 -8.35
C LYS A 9 1.05 -0.93 -8.65
N ASN A 10 1.94 -1.20 -9.62
CA ASN A 10 2.35 -2.55 -9.96
C ASN A 10 3.29 -3.14 -8.89
N ASP A 11 4.25 -2.35 -8.40
CA ASP A 11 5.14 -2.76 -7.30
C ASP A 11 4.34 -3.06 -6.03
N ILE A 12 3.35 -2.23 -5.68
CA ILE A 12 2.44 -2.47 -4.55
C ILE A 12 1.73 -3.81 -4.70
N ARG A 13 1.20 -4.13 -5.88
CA ARG A 13 0.53 -5.42 -6.16
C ARG A 13 1.46 -6.61 -5.95
N ASN A 14 2.71 -6.50 -6.38
CA ASN A 14 3.71 -7.56 -6.24
C ASN A 14 4.26 -7.68 -4.80
N ALA A 15 4.22 -6.59 -4.04
CA ALA A 15 4.66 -6.58 -2.65
C ALA A 15 3.61 -7.13 -1.67
N ILE A 16 2.35 -7.30 -2.09
CA ILE A 16 1.30 -7.86 -1.22
C ILE A 16 1.69 -9.29 -0.80
N PRO A 17 1.81 -9.57 0.51
CA PRO A 17 2.21 -10.89 1.00
C PRO A 17 1.12 -11.95 0.79
N GLU A 18 1.53 -13.22 0.81
CA GLU A 18 0.60 -14.34 0.74
C GLU A 18 -0.42 -14.32 1.89
N GLY A 19 -1.68 -14.66 1.55
CA GLY A 19 -2.80 -14.59 2.49
C GLY A 19 -3.48 -13.22 2.58
N VAL A 20 -2.92 -12.18 1.95
CA VAL A 20 -3.54 -10.86 1.84
C VAL A 20 -4.14 -10.68 0.45
N LYS A 21 -5.39 -10.22 0.38
CA LYS A 21 -6.07 -9.87 -0.86
C LYS A 21 -6.11 -8.36 -1.04
N LEU A 22 -5.58 -7.87 -2.15
CA LEU A 22 -5.78 -6.49 -2.56
C LEU A 22 -7.24 -6.28 -2.97
N ARG A 23 -7.91 -5.34 -2.31
CA ARG A 23 -9.33 -5.02 -2.54
C ARG A 23 -9.51 -3.75 -3.36
N GLY A 24 -8.62 -2.78 -3.18
CA GLY A 24 -8.68 -1.50 -3.89
C GLY A 24 -7.35 -0.79 -3.89
N LEU A 25 -7.12 0.00 -4.93
CA LEU A 25 -5.94 0.83 -5.05
C LEU A 25 -6.32 2.12 -5.77
N SER A 26 -6.24 3.24 -5.06
CA SER A 26 -6.66 4.56 -5.53
C SER A 26 -5.53 5.57 -5.37
N GLU A 27 -5.30 6.40 -6.39
CA GLU A 27 -4.34 7.50 -6.28
C GLU A 27 -5.03 8.75 -5.76
N LYS A 28 -4.33 9.49 -4.90
CA LYS A 28 -4.81 10.73 -4.29
C LYS A 28 -3.76 11.81 -4.45
N TYR A 29 -4.17 12.96 -4.98
CA TYR A 29 -3.29 14.11 -5.07
C TYR A 29 -3.10 14.75 -3.69
N ILE A 30 -1.84 14.95 -3.30
CA ILE A 30 -1.42 15.68 -2.11
C ILE A 30 -0.88 17.05 -2.57
N ALA A 31 -0.79 17.99 -1.64
CA ALA A 31 -0.19 19.30 -1.90
C ALA A 31 1.26 19.16 -2.40
N PHE A 32 1.76 20.22 -3.06
CA PHE A 32 3.14 20.31 -3.57
C PHE A 32 3.51 19.24 -4.62
N GLY A 33 2.54 18.81 -5.44
CA GLY A 33 2.79 17.84 -6.51
C GLY A 33 3.09 16.41 -6.02
N LEU A 34 2.97 16.16 -4.72
CA LEU A 34 3.04 14.84 -4.14
C LEU A 34 1.76 14.07 -4.47
N LYS A 35 1.88 12.76 -4.66
CA LYS A 35 0.75 11.86 -4.84
C LYS A 35 0.87 10.75 -3.81
N ALA A 36 -0.25 10.43 -3.16
CA ALA A 36 -0.39 9.29 -2.27
C ALA A 36 -1.16 8.18 -2.99
N VAL A 37 -0.96 6.94 -2.55
CA VAL A 37 -1.72 5.79 -3.02
C VAL A 37 -2.42 5.18 -1.83
N ASP A 38 -3.74 5.18 -1.87
CA ASP A 38 -4.59 4.51 -0.91
C ASP A 38 -4.73 3.05 -1.30
N VAL A 39 -4.30 2.15 -0.41
CA VAL A 39 -4.26 0.71 -0.66
C VAL A 39 -5.20 0.04 0.34
N THR A 40 -6.28 -0.55 -0.15
CA THR A 40 -7.19 -1.33 0.69
C THR A 40 -6.89 -2.81 0.52
N VAL A 41 -6.58 -3.47 1.62
CA VAL A 41 -6.34 -4.92 1.66
C VAL A 41 -7.28 -5.62 2.62
N THR A 42 -7.53 -6.90 2.36
CA THR A 42 -8.27 -7.80 3.25
C THR A 42 -7.37 -8.96 3.60
N MET A 43 -7.26 -9.26 4.88
CA MET A 43 -6.45 -10.35 5.40
C MET A 43 -7.28 -11.14 6.41
N PRO A 44 -7.04 -12.45 6.59
CA PRO A 44 -7.66 -13.22 7.65
C PRO A 44 -7.24 -12.64 9.02
N ASP A 45 -8.09 -12.82 10.04
CA ASP A 45 -7.74 -12.57 11.44
C ASP A 45 -6.55 -13.47 11.81
N SER A 46 -5.35 -12.91 11.66
CA SER A 46 -4.07 -13.53 11.97
C SER A 46 -3.18 -12.45 12.54
N GLU A 47 -2.45 -12.79 13.58
CA GLU A 47 -1.56 -11.85 14.26
C GLU A 47 -0.55 -11.22 13.28
N GLY A 48 -0.43 -9.89 13.34
CA GLY A 48 0.57 -9.13 12.60
C GLY A 48 0.30 -8.94 11.10
N GLY A 49 -0.94 -9.09 10.63
CA GLY A 49 -1.26 -8.95 9.21
C GLY A 49 -0.94 -7.57 8.63
N SER A 50 -1.27 -6.47 9.32
CA SER A 50 -0.99 -5.11 8.86
C SER A 50 0.50 -4.79 8.84
N GLU A 51 1.25 -5.21 9.87
CA GLU A 51 2.71 -5.00 9.96
C GLU A 51 3.46 -5.64 8.78
N LYS A 52 3.05 -6.86 8.38
CA LYS A 52 3.65 -7.54 7.21
C LYS A 52 3.43 -6.74 5.93
N VAL A 53 2.25 -6.18 5.75
CA VAL A 53 1.91 -5.35 4.59
C VAL A 53 2.71 -4.05 4.63
N GLU A 54 2.73 -3.34 5.75
CA GLU A 54 3.49 -2.09 5.91
C GLU A 54 4.99 -2.27 5.64
N SER A 55 5.57 -3.34 6.19
CA SER A 55 6.98 -3.66 5.99
C SER A 55 7.30 -4.04 4.55
N ALA A 56 6.39 -4.74 3.87
CA ALA A 56 6.56 -5.07 2.45
C ALA A 56 6.46 -3.82 1.55
N LEU A 57 5.48 -2.94 1.81
CA LEU A 57 5.28 -1.71 1.05
C LEU A 57 6.42 -0.70 1.28
N SER A 58 6.96 -0.60 2.50
CA SER A 58 8.08 0.30 2.81
C SER A 58 9.38 -0.09 2.12
N LYS A 59 9.51 -1.33 1.63
CA LYS A 59 10.69 -1.79 0.88
C LYS A 59 10.63 -1.44 -0.60
N ILE A 60 9.48 -0.95 -1.10
CA ILE A 60 9.33 -0.59 -2.50
C ILE A 60 10.19 0.65 -2.79
N PRO A 61 11.10 0.56 -3.77
CA PRO A 61 11.87 1.73 -4.18
C PRO A 61 10.90 2.81 -4.69
N ASN A 62 11.11 4.06 -4.25
CA ASN A 62 10.24 5.24 -4.47
C ASN A 62 9.05 5.40 -3.52
N VAL A 63 8.86 4.51 -2.53
CA VAL A 63 7.97 4.78 -1.39
C VAL A 63 8.73 5.54 -0.32
N GLY A 64 8.27 6.75 0.00
CA GLY A 64 8.89 7.59 1.04
C GLY A 64 8.41 7.28 2.45
N SER A 65 7.11 6.98 2.59
CA SER A 65 6.49 6.61 3.87
C SER A 65 5.27 5.73 3.61
N VAL A 66 4.97 4.83 4.55
CA VAL A 66 3.77 4.01 4.60
C VAL A 66 3.10 4.27 5.94
N GLU A 67 1.80 4.51 5.92
CA GLU A 67 1.01 4.77 7.12
C GLU A 67 -0.33 4.05 7.01
N VAL A 68 -0.77 3.41 8.09
CA VAL A 68 -2.10 2.79 8.19
C VAL A 68 -3.11 3.85 8.61
N THR A 69 -4.03 4.18 7.71
CA THR A 69 -5.07 5.20 7.93
C THR A 69 -6.30 4.66 8.64
N GLY A 70 -6.47 3.33 8.69
CA GLY A 70 -7.57 2.70 9.40
C GLY A 70 -7.60 1.18 9.24
N THR A 71 -8.12 0.50 10.25
CA THR A 71 -8.38 -0.94 10.24
C THR A 71 -9.85 -1.17 10.54
N GLY A 72 -10.47 -2.10 9.83
CA GLY A 72 -11.87 -2.47 10.04
C GLY A 72 -12.06 -3.96 9.85
N LEU A 73 -13.02 -4.51 10.59
CA LEU A 73 -13.49 -5.88 10.39
C LEU A 73 -14.48 -5.88 9.23
N LEU A 74 -14.50 -6.98 8.47
CA LEU A 74 -15.25 -7.15 7.24
C LEU A 74 -16.47 -8.05 7.46
#